data_AF-A0A1W9TP79-F1
#
_entry.id   AF-A0A1W9TP79-F1
#
_cell.length_a   1.000
_cell.length_b   1.000
_cell.length_c   1.000
_cell.angle_alpha   90.00
_cell.angle_beta   90.00
_cell.angle_gamma   90.00
#
_symmetry.space_group_name_H-M   'P 1'
#
loop_
_entity.id
_entity.type
_entity.pdbx_description
1 polymer ?
#
loop_
_entity_poly.entity_id
_entity_poly.type
_entity_poly.pdbx_seq_one_letter_code
_entity_poly.pdbx_strand_id
1 'polypeptide(L)'
;MAFWCVREELSQEDRLRRSYYELLRDELDQHMVKYALLDSYDNFLSKKIDYPFVEKRELKPRARIPAIEHECQNSFLAIFMEETIPSEHKKYIRFFESNKTTKINLLRYERLSLSNKFDRTQKYLDSAHFHDLLKRLLPVDYALLIQRNPASRGKNRYSLSHFHVRIDWPIADAAEDLARSLRYISKDLYEKGDKYAEDIQKKFFEYYCLPVDVGGRRTAAIVASQYFKRIPCITTVYAGSSESRALIRISERGVSKLLLMKFANSEMDQIAEANNMTSRSFKKNYVVHRQKNSGICIFQATYSFTNHARMPDDGKLREIKPDLNWLSVGGQHIVAKPGVWKYPPLSLNVIYT
;
A
#
# COMPACT_ATOMS: atom_id res chain seq x y z
N MET A 1 17.31 -0.89 -15.43
CA MET A 1 16.97 0.54 -15.25
C MET A 1 15.70 0.64 -14.41
N ALA A 2 15.58 1.66 -13.56
CA ALA A 2 14.33 1.93 -12.85
C ALA A 2 13.25 2.35 -13.86
N PHE A 3 11.99 1.99 -13.63
CA PHE A 3 10.88 2.40 -14.51
C PHE A 3 10.50 3.89 -14.36
N TRP A 4 11.11 4.57 -13.39
CA TRP A 4 10.98 5.99 -13.10
C TRP A 4 12.37 6.63 -13.15
N CYS A 5 12.46 7.91 -13.53
CA CYS A 5 13.71 8.65 -13.45
C CYS A 5 14.11 8.83 -11.97
N VAL A 6 15.35 8.54 -11.61
CA VAL A 6 15.83 8.79 -10.24
C VAL A 6 15.92 10.29 -9.99
N ARG A 7 15.95 10.71 -8.72
CA ARG A 7 15.84 12.13 -8.33
C ARG A 7 16.92 13.00 -9.00
N GLU A 8 18.10 12.43 -9.18
CA GLU A 8 19.28 13.07 -9.77
C GLU A 8 19.11 13.34 -11.27
N GLU A 9 18.26 12.59 -11.96
CA GLU A 9 17.98 12.74 -13.39
C GLU A 9 16.82 13.71 -13.69
N LEU A 10 16.14 14.20 -12.65
CA LEU A 10 15.01 15.11 -12.78
C LEU A 10 15.43 16.57 -12.94
N SER A 11 14.60 17.34 -13.66
CA SER A 11 14.65 18.80 -13.64
C SER A 11 14.41 19.35 -12.23
N GLN A 12 14.82 20.61 -11.97
CA GLN A 12 14.57 21.22 -10.66
C GLN A 12 13.07 21.29 -10.32
N GLU A 13 12.23 21.57 -11.31
CA GLU A 13 10.76 21.58 -11.14
C GLU A 13 10.25 20.21 -10.69
N ASP A 14 10.68 19.14 -11.38
CA ASP A 14 10.26 17.78 -11.07
C ASP A 14 10.80 17.30 -9.72
N ARG A 15 12.03 17.68 -9.35
CA ARG A 15 12.59 17.39 -8.02
C ARG A 15 11.77 18.03 -6.90
N LEU A 16 11.36 19.28 -7.07
CA LEU A 16 10.51 19.98 -6.10
C LEU A 16 9.13 19.34 -6.01
N ARG A 17 8.54 18.95 -7.16
CA ARG A 17 7.29 18.20 -7.19
C ARG A 17 7.41 16.89 -6.43
N ARG A 18 8.46 16.11 -6.69
CA ARG A 18 8.69 14.82 -6.01
C ARG A 18 8.84 14.99 -4.51
N SER A 19 9.62 15.97 -4.07
CA SER A 19 9.76 16.28 -2.64
C SER A 19 8.41 16.61 -1.99
N TYR A 20 7.56 17.39 -2.68
CA TYR A 20 6.25 17.73 -2.16
C TYR A 20 5.32 16.52 -2.12
N TYR A 21 5.36 15.66 -3.13
CA TYR A 21 4.65 14.39 -3.13
C TYR A 21 5.08 13.49 -1.96
N GLU A 22 6.39 13.34 -1.73
CA GLU A 22 6.94 12.51 -0.66
C GLU A 22 6.52 13.04 0.72
N LEU A 23 6.55 14.36 0.93
CA LEU A 23 6.07 14.98 2.16
C LEU A 23 4.59 14.66 2.43
N LEU A 24 3.73 14.85 1.41
CA LEU A 24 2.31 14.55 1.53
C LEU A 24 2.04 13.05 1.69
N ARG A 25 2.90 12.20 1.12
CA ARG A 25 2.82 10.75 1.27
C ARG A 25 3.11 10.33 2.70
N ASP A 26 4.08 10.95 3.37
CA ASP A 26 4.41 10.63 4.76
C ASP A 26 3.25 11.00 5.71
N GLU A 27 2.54 12.09 5.43
CA GLU A 27 1.29 12.43 6.14
C GLU A 27 0.19 11.40 5.84
N LEU A 28 -0.02 11.08 4.56
CA LEU A 28 -1.02 10.10 4.14
C LEU A 28 -0.77 8.71 4.72
N ASP A 29 0.49 8.27 4.82
CA ASP A 29 0.90 7.00 5.43
C ASP A 29 0.36 6.89 6.86
N GLN A 30 0.46 7.95 7.67
CA GLN A 30 -0.07 7.97 9.04
C GLN A 30 -1.59 7.83 9.08
N HIS A 31 -2.30 8.49 8.16
CA HIS A 31 -3.76 8.41 8.06
C HIS A 31 -4.24 7.03 7.59
N MET A 32 -3.55 6.43 6.62
CA MET A 32 -3.86 5.07 6.15
C MET A 32 -3.62 4.05 7.26
N VAL A 33 -2.54 4.18 8.03
CA VAL A 33 -2.27 3.31 9.20
C VAL A 33 -3.36 3.45 10.24
N LYS A 34 -3.74 4.69 10.59
CA LYS A 34 -4.82 4.95 11.54
C LYS A 34 -6.12 4.29 11.09
N TYR A 35 -6.54 4.54 9.86
CA TYR A 35 -7.81 4.01 9.36
C TYR A 35 -7.79 2.48 9.19
N ALA A 36 -6.73 1.92 8.62
CA ALA A 36 -6.65 0.49 8.33
C ALA A 36 -6.50 -0.36 9.60
N LEU A 37 -5.75 0.11 10.58
CA LEU A 37 -5.32 -0.70 11.73
C LEU A 37 -5.98 -0.25 13.02
N LEU A 38 -5.86 1.03 13.38
CA LEU A 38 -6.27 1.53 14.70
C LEU A 38 -7.79 1.65 14.77
N ASP A 39 -8.41 2.30 13.78
CA ASP A 39 -9.86 2.40 13.69
C ASP A 39 -10.50 1.00 13.54
N SER A 40 -9.86 0.08 12.80
CA SER A 40 -10.30 -1.33 12.75
C SER A 40 -10.26 -1.97 14.14
N TYR A 41 -9.14 -1.85 14.86
CA TYR A 41 -9.00 -2.38 16.21
C TYR A 41 -10.06 -1.83 17.16
N ASP A 42 -10.35 -0.53 17.08
CA ASP A 42 -11.42 0.09 17.85
C ASP A 42 -12.80 -0.45 17.47
N ASN A 43 -13.05 -0.80 16.19
CA ASN A 43 -14.28 -1.48 15.79
C ASN A 43 -14.43 -2.83 16.50
N PHE A 44 -13.37 -3.66 16.56
CA PHE A 44 -13.40 -4.93 17.28
C PHE A 44 -13.67 -4.74 18.78
N LEU A 45 -12.99 -3.77 19.41
CA LEU A 45 -13.21 -3.43 20.81
C LEU A 45 -14.65 -2.97 21.08
N SER A 46 -15.22 -2.13 20.21
CA SER A 46 -16.58 -1.62 20.37
C SER A 46 -17.63 -2.72 20.28
N LYS A 47 -17.40 -3.74 19.44
CA LYS A 47 -18.25 -4.93 19.33
C LYS A 47 -17.93 -6.01 20.37
N LYS A 48 -16.93 -5.79 21.25
CA LYS A 48 -16.43 -6.75 22.25
C LYS A 48 -15.99 -8.08 21.62
N ILE A 49 -15.38 -8.01 20.43
CA ILE A 49 -14.82 -9.15 19.70
C ILE A 49 -13.30 -9.10 19.83
N ASP A 50 -12.66 -10.27 19.99
CA ASP A 50 -11.21 -10.35 20.01
C ASP A 50 -10.61 -9.97 18.66
N TYR A 51 -9.55 -9.16 18.69
CA TYR A 51 -8.83 -8.80 17.46
C TYR A 51 -8.04 -10.00 16.92
N PRO A 52 -8.23 -10.38 15.65
CA PRO A 52 -7.49 -11.47 15.03
C PRO A 52 -6.06 -11.02 14.71
N PHE A 53 -5.12 -11.20 15.64
CA PHE A 53 -3.72 -10.86 15.39
C PHE A 53 -3.11 -11.77 14.32
N VAL A 54 -2.35 -11.17 13.40
CA VAL A 54 -1.65 -11.89 12.32
C VAL A 54 -0.54 -12.76 12.91
N GLU A 55 -0.49 -14.04 12.50
CA GLU A 55 0.60 -14.89 12.91
C GLU A 55 1.90 -14.56 12.17
N LYS A 56 3.05 -14.68 12.84
CA LYS A 56 4.39 -14.41 12.27
C LYS A 56 4.63 -15.17 10.95
N ARG A 57 4.11 -16.40 10.84
CA ARG A 57 4.24 -17.23 9.63
C ARG A 57 3.55 -16.63 8.39
N GLU A 58 2.47 -15.86 8.58
CA GLU A 58 1.72 -15.19 7.49
C GLU A 58 2.51 -14.05 6.83
N LEU A 59 3.60 -13.61 7.47
CA LEU A 59 4.48 -12.54 6.98
C LEU A 59 5.64 -13.06 6.15
N LYS A 60 5.75 -14.37 5.95
CA LYS A 60 6.72 -14.93 5.00
C LYS A 60 6.24 -14.69 3.57
N PRO A 61 7.12 -14.39 2.59
CA PRO A 61 6.70 -13.99 1.23
C PRO A 61 5.79 -14.94 0.46
N ARG A 62 5.76 -16.23 0.80
CA ARG A 62 4.89 -17.26 0.19
C ARG A 62 3.87 -17.85 1.17
N ALA A 63 3.62 -17.15 2.27
CA ALA A 63 2.72 -17.65 3.28
C ALA A 63 1.30 -17.73 2.73
N ARG A 64 0.63 -18.85 3.03
CA ARG A 64 -0.81 -18.96 2.84
C ARG A 64 -1.48 -18.17 3.95
N ILE A 65 -2.48 -17.39 3.58
CA ILE A 65 -3.25 -16.56 4.50
C ILE A 65 -4.63 -17.21 4.63
N PRO A 66 -5.22 -17.30 5.83
CA PRO A 66 -6.58 -17.78 5.99
C PRO A 66 -7.56 -16.92 5.19
N ALA A 67 -8.43 -17.55 4.38
CA ALA A 67 -9.47 -16.89 3.60
C ALA A 67 -10.69 -16.51 4.49
N ILE A 68 -10.42 -15.84 5.60
CA ILE A 68 -11.44 -15.40 6.57
C ILE A 68 -11.56 -13.89 6.48
N GLU A 69 -12.75 -13.42 6.11
CA GLU A 69 -13.09 -11.99 6.18
C GLU A 69 -13.56 -11.62 7.58
N HIS A 70 -13.07 -10.49 8.07
CA HIS A 70 -13.48 -9.87 9.31
C HIS A 70 -14.23 -8.56 9.02
N GLU A 71 -15.52 -8.54 9.32
CA GLU A 71 -16.40 -7.39 9.08
C GLU A 71 -15.90 -6.10 9.75
N CYS A 72 -15.28 -6.21 10.93
CA CYS A 72 -14.76 -5.06 11.69
C CYS A 72 -13.47 -4.47 11.12
N GLN A 73 -12.82 -5.17 10.19
CA GLN A 73 -11.55 -4.76 9.60
C GLN A 73 -11.81 -3.88 8.37
N ASN A 74 -11.42 -2.61 8.45
CA ASN A 74 -11.59 -1.65 7.36
C ASN A 74 -10.81 -2.10 6.12
N SER A 75 -11.51 -2.15 4.97
CA SER A 75 -10.93 -2.50 3.67
C SER A 75 -11.14 -1.37 2.66
N PHE A 76 -10.13 -1.10 1.86
CA PHE A 76 -10.14 0.00 0.89
C PHE A 76 -9.02 -0.17 -0.13
N LEU A 77 -9.09 0.62 -1.20
CA LEU A 77 -8.03 0.76 -2.20
C LEU A 77 -7.84 2.25 -2.49
N ALA A 78 -6.62 2.75 -2.35
CA ALA A 78 -6.29 4.13 -2.66
C ALA A 78 -5.00 4.21 -3.47
N ILE A 79 -5.01 5.04 -4.50
CA ILE A 79 -3.89 5.26 -5.41
C ILE A 79 -3.49 6.72 -5.26
N PHE A 80 -2.22 6.96 -4.91
CA PHE A 80 -1.64 8.30 -4.82
C PHE A 80 -0.50 8.46 -5.82
N MET A 81 -0.71 9.29 -6.83
CA MET A 81 0.23 9.50 -7.94
C MET A 81 0.93 10.85 -7.83
N GLU A 82 2.22 10.86 -8.14
CA GLU A 82 3.03 12.08 -8.25
C GLU A 82 2.53 13.00 -9.37
N GLU A 83 1.95 12.42 -10.43
CA GLU A 83 1.42 13.13 -11.58
C GLU A 83 0.01 12.65 -11.95
N THR A 84 -0.58 13.22 -12.99
CA THR A 84 -1.89 12.86 -13.52
C THR A 84 -1.83 11.62 -14.42
N ILE A 85 -2.92 10.85 -14.47
CA ILE A 85 -3.05 9.73 -15.43
C ILE A 85 -3.35 10.30 -16.82
N PRO A 86 -2.46 10.10 -17.82
CA PRO A 86 -2.72 10.52 -19.19
C PRO A 86 -3.91 9.79 -19.81
N SER A 87 -4.57 10.42 -20.78
CA SER A 87 -5.79 9.87 -21.39
C SER A 87 -5.58 8.50 -22.07
N GLU A 88 -4.40 8.23 -22.60
CA GLU A 88 -4.05 6.95 -23.23
C GLU A 88 -4.15 5.76 -22.25
N HIS A 89 -4.00 6.02 -20.96
CA HIS A 89 -4.03 4.99 -19.93
C HIS A 89 -5.44 4.70 -19.39
N LYS A 90 -6.45 5.51 -19.76
CA LYS A 90 -7.84 5.37 -19.28
C LYS A 90 -8.54 4.10 -19.74
N LYS A 91 -8.02 3.42 -20.77
CA LYS A 91 -8.54 2.12 -21.24
C LYS A 91 -8.54 1.08 -20.11
N TYR A 92 -7.45 1.04 -19.33
CA TYR A 92 -7.24 0.04 -18.29
C TYR A 92 -7.37 0.61 -16.86
N ILE A 93 -7.33 1.93 -16.71
CA ILE A 93 -7.62 2.62 -15.46
C ILE A 93 -8.87 3.47 -15.68
N ARG A 94 -10.05 2.88 -15.47
CA ARG A 94 -11.34 3.50 -15.83
C ARG A 94 -11.85 4.40 -14.71
N PHE A 95 -11.98 5.68 -15.01
CA PHE A 95 -12.64 6.68 -14.17
C PHE A 95 -13.40 7.67 -15.03
N PHE A 96 -14.55 8.11 -14.53
CA PHE A 96 -15.52 8.92 -15.28
C PHE A 96 -15.79 10.26 -14.60
N GLU A 97 -16.30 11.21 -15.37
CA GLU A 97 -16.72 12.53 -14.87
C GLU A 97 -17.76 12.43 -13.74
N SER A 98 -18.64 11.43 -13.77
CA SER A 98 -19.61 11.13 -12.72
C SER A 98 -18.97 10.81 -11.37
N ASN A 99 -17.72 10.34 -11.39
CA ASN A 99 -17.01 9.87 -10.20
C ASN A 99 -15.97 10.89 -9.73
N LYS A 100 -15.92 12.09 -10.35
CA LYS A 100 -15.11 13.19 -9.84
C LYS A 100 -15.61 13.66 -8.49
N THR A 101 -14.72 14.08 -7.60
CA THR A 101 -15.07 14.67 -6.30
C THR A 101 -15.58 16.11 -6.42
N THR A 102 -16.68 16.29 -7.14
CA THR A 102 -17.44 17.54 -7.19
C THR A 102 -18.57 17.49 -6.17
N LYS A 103 -19.05 18.66 -5.71
CA LYS A 103 -20.19 18.72 -4.78
C LYS A 103 -21.40 17.95 -5.32
N ILE A 104 -21.70 18.09 -6.61
CA ILE A 104 -22.85 17.46 -7.27
C ILE A 104 -22.71 15.93 -7.23
N ASN A 105 -21.54 15.41 -7.61
CA ASN A 105 -21.32 13.96 -7.67
C ASN A 105 -21.30 13.33 -6.28
N LEU A 106 -20.69 13.99 -5.30
CA LEU A 106 -20.63 13.48 -3.92
C LEU A 106 -22.02 13.50 -3.26
N LEU A 107 -22.86 14.50 -3.55
CA LEU A 107 -24.26 14.54 -3.07
C LEU A 107 -25.14 13.46 -3.70
N ARG A 108 -24.87 13.07 -4.96
CA ARG A 108 -25.58 11.97 -5.63
C ARG A 108 -25.19 10.60 -5.10
N TYR A 109 -24.04 10.49 -4.43
CA TYR A 109 -23.58 9.24 -3.86
C TYR A 109 -24.26 9.03 -2.50
N GLU A 110 -25.33 8.22 -2.50
CA GLU A 110 -26.27 8.03 -1.37
C GLU A 110 -25.61 7.67 -0.02
N ARG A 111 -24.39 7.11 -0.04
CA ARG A 111 -23.65 6.76 1.18
C ARG A 111 -22.98 7.95 1.88
N LEU A 112 -23.01 9.15 1.30
CA LEU A 112 -22.39 10.34 1.90
C LEU A 112 -23.46 11.32 2.39
N SER A 113 -23.71 11.33 3.70
CA SER A 113 -24.39 12.45 4.36
C SER A 113 -23.44 13.65 4.43
N LEU A 114 -23.37 14.41 3.34
CA LEU A 114 -22.67 15.68 3.33
C LEU A 114 -23.52 16.70 4.06
N SER A 115 -22.93 17.40 5.03
CA SER A 115 -23.60 18.55 5.64
C SER A 115 -23.83 19.64 4.57
N ASN A 116 -24.82 20.50 4.78
CA ASN A 116 -25.11 21.62 3.86
C ASN A 116 -23.88 22.55 3.60
N LYS A 117 -22.84 22.46 4.44
CA LYS A 117 -21.57 23.21 4.36
C LYS A 117 -20.43 22.43 3.68
N PHE A 118 -20.71 21.69 2.60
CA PHE A 118 -19.62 21.07 1.82
C PHE A 118 -18.76 22.13 1.13
N ASP A 119 -17.51 22.26 1.58
CA ASP A 119 -16.51 23.12 0.96
C ASP A 119 -15.79 22.35 -0.17
N ARG A 120 -15.73 22.97 -1.35
CA ARG A 120 -15.08 22.41 -2.54
C ARG A 120 -13.57 22.23 -2.35
N THR A 121 -12.95 22.92 -1.39
CA THR A 121 -11.51 22.81 -1.12
C THR A 121 -11.13 21.57 -0.32
N GLN A 122 -12.10 20.89 0.31
CA GLN A 122 -11.85 19.71 1.16
C GLN A 122 -11.20 18.53 0.41
N LYS A 123 -11.29 18.48 -0.93
CA LYS A 123 -10.67 17.44 -1.75
C LYS A 123 -9.15 17.55 -1.90
N TYR A 124 -8.56 18.70 -1.54
CA TYR A 124 -7.13 18.93 -1.69
C TYR A 124 -6.39 18.45 -0.45
N LEU A 125 -5.22 17.83 -0.65
CA LEU A 125 -4.44 17.22 0.44
C LEU A 125 -3.99 18.23 1.49
N ASP A 126 -3.79 19.48 1.08
CA ASP A 126 -3.42 20.60 1.95
C ASP A 126 -4.60 21.18 2.75
N SER A 127 -5.81 20.65 2.59
CA SER A 127 -7.00 21.11 3.32
C SER A 127 -7.10 20.48 4.71
N ALA A 128 -7.43 21.29 5.71
CA ALA A 128 -7.64 20.82 7.09
C ALA A 128 -8.70 19.71 7.20
N HIS A 129 -9.69 19.69 6.31
CA HIS A 129 -10.78 18.71 6.29
C HIS A 129 -10.56 17.57 5.28
N PHE A 130 -9.38 17.50 4.65
CA PHE A 130 -9.07 16.45 3.68
C PHE A 130 -9.23 15.05 4.27
N HIS A 131 -8.67 14.84 5.45
CA HIS A 131 -8.68 13.54 6.10
C HIS A 131 -10.08 13.11 6.55
N ASP A 132 -10.96 14.05 6.89
CA ASP A 132 -12.37 13.79 7.20
C ASP A 132 -13.11 13.30 5.93
N LEU A 133 -12.87 13.97 4.80
CA LEU A 133 -13.43 13.57 3.51
C LEU A 133 -12.89 12.21 3.05
N LEU A 134 -11.57 12.01 3.16
CA LEU A 134 -10.91 10.76 2.81
C LEU A 134 -11.49 9.60 3.61
N LYS A 135 -11.60 9.73 4.94
CA LYS A 135 -12.17 8.68 5.82
C LYS A 135 -13.58 8.27 5.43
N ARG A 136 -14.41 9.22 4.98
CA ARG A 136 -15.78 8.94 4.49
C ARG A 136 -15.79 8.21 3.15
N LEU A 137 -14.78 8.41 2.32
CA LEU A 137 -14.69 7.86 0.97
C LEU A 137 -13.91 6.55 0.89
N LEU A 138 -13.03 6.24 1.85
CA LEU A 138 -12.27 4.98 1.87
C LEU A 138 -13.14 3.71 1.78
N PRO A 139 -14.36 3.63 2.38
CA PRO A 139 -15.25 2.48 2.22
C PRO A 139 -15.89 2.32 0.84
N VAL A 140 -15.72 3.27 -0.08
CA VAL A 140 -16.37 3.22 -1.40
C VAL A 140 -15.87 2.02 -2.21
N ASP A 141 -16.72 1.54 -3.11
CA ASP A 141 -16.34 0.47 -4.04
C ASP A 141 -15.24 0.93 -4.99
N TYR A 142 -14.30 0.03 -5.28
CA TYR A 142 -13.09 0.27 -6.10
C TYR A 142 -12.09 1.26 -5.47
N ALA A 143 -11.26 1.89 -6.29
CA ALA A 143 -10.15 2.71 -5.83
C ALA A 143 -10.51 4.20 -5.70
N LEU A 144 -9.96 4.84 -4.68
CA LEU A 144 -9.78 6.28 -4.62
C LEU A 144 -8.55 6.69 -5.44
N LEU A 145 -8.63 7.79 -6.19
CA LEU A 145 -7.50 8.31 -6.97
C LEU A 145 -7.13 9.72 -6.53
N ILE A 146 -5.95 9.84 -5.94
CA ILE A 146 -5.29 11.08 -5.59
C ILE A 146 -4.18 11.33 -6.63
N GLN A 147 -4.22 12.50 -7.28
CA GLN A 147 -3.24 12.88 -8.29
C GLN A 147 -3.06 14.40 -8.31
N ARG A 148 -2.02 14.86 -9.01
CA ARG A 148 -1.77 16.30 -9.20
C ARG A 148 -2.99 16.95 -9.86
N ASN A 149 -3.31 18.18 -9.47
CA ASN A 149 -4.33 18.98 -10.12
C ASN A 149 -3.71 19.76 -11.30
N PRO A 150 -4.03 19.42 -12.57
CA PRO A 150 -3.44 20.08 -13.73
C PRO A 150 -3.88 21.54 -13.89
N ALA A 151 -4.98 21.94 -13.23
CA ALA A 151 -5.46 23.32 -13.28
C ALA A 151 -4.61 24.31 -12.47
N SER A 152 -3.72 23.83 -11.59
CA SER A 152 -2.87 24.70 -10.77
C SER A 152 -1.54 24.97 -11.48
N ARG A 153 -1.49 26.05 -12.28
CA ARG A 153 -0.32 26.41 -13.10
C ARG A 153 0.89 26.94 -12.31
N GLY A 154 0.77 27.21 -11.01
CA GLY A 154 1.83 27.82 -10.20
C GLY A 154 2.16 27.13 -8.88
N LYS A 155 1.43 26.06 -8.51
CA LYS A 155 1.69 25.28 -7.29
C LYS A 155 1.42 23.82 -7.56
N ASN A 156 2.35 22.95 -7.14
CA ASN A 156 2.07 21.52 -7.08
C ASN A 156 0.97 21.32 -6.04
N ARG A 157 -0.22 20.92 -6.48
CA ARG A 157 -1.36 20.67 -5.60
C ARG A 157 -1.95 19.32 -5.92
N TYR A 158 -2.16 18.50 -4.91
CA TYR A 158 -2.74 17.17 -5.05
C TYR A 158 -4.18 17.18 -4.58
N SER A 159 -5.04 16.46 -5.29
CA SER A 159 -6.44 16.31 -4.91
C SER A 159 -6.88 14.86 -5.02
N LEU A 160 -7.72 14.44 -4.10
CA LEU A 160 -8.61 13.31 -4.35
C LEU A 160 -9.49 13.69 -5.53
N SER A 161 -9.18 13.13 -6.69
CA SER A 161 -9.76 13.54 -7.97
C SER A 161 -11.01 12.74 -8.30
N HIS A 162 -10.98 11.44 -8.01
CA HIS A 162 -12.06 10.50 -8.28
C HIS A 162 -12.19 9.50 -7.13
N PHE A 163 -13.42 9.06 -6.86
CA PHE A 163 -13.74 8.19 -5.72
C PHE A 163 -14.22 6.78 -6.11
N HIS A 164 -14.19 6.44 -7.41
CA HIS A 164 -14.61 5.13 -7.91
C HIS A 164 -13.86 4.81 -9.21
N VAL A 165 -12.58 4.44 -9.05
CA VAL A 165 -11.65 4.14 -10.15
C VAL A 165 -11.47 2.63 -10.28
N ARG A 166 -11.75 2.08 -11.46
CA ARG A 166 -11.64 0.66 -11.75
C ARG A 166 -10.30 0.33 -12.39
N ILE A 167 -9.74 -0.82 -12.01
CA ILE A 167 -8.51 -1.35 -12.56
C ILE A 167 -8.91 -2.55 -13.42
N ASP A 168 -8.90 -2.36 -14.73
CA ASP A 168 -9.42 -3.32 -15.71
C ASP A 168 -8.30 -3.86 -16.62
N TRP A 169 -7.05 -3.77 -16.17
CA TRP A 169 -5.95 -4.44 -16.83
C TRP A 169 -5.94 -5.93 -16.44
N PRO A 170 -5.92 -6.87 -17.41
CA PRO A 170 -5.89 -8.29 -17.10
C PRO A 170 -4.67 -8.69 -16.26
N ILE A 171 -4.86 -9.66 -15.36
CA ILE A 171 -3.77 -10.22 -14.54
C ILE A 171 -2.72 -10.87 -15.43
N ALA A 172 -3.14 -11.57 -16.49
CA ALA A 172 -2.25 -12.17 -17.47
C ALA A 172 -1.34 -11.12 -18.14
N ASP A 173 -1.91 -10.01 -18.60
CA ASP A 173 -1.14 -8.90 -19.19
C ASP A 173 -0.15 -8.28 -18.19
N ALA A 174 -0.57 -8.11 -16.92
CA ALA A 174 0.30 -7.59 -15.87
C ALA A 174 1.46 -8.54 -15.55
N ALA A 175 1.18 -9.85 -15.51
CA ALA A 175 2.18 -10.89 -15.29
C ALA A 175 3.15 -11.01 -16.48
N GLU A 176 2.64 -10.92 -17.71
CA GLU A 176 3.43 -10.88 -18.94
C GLU A 176 4.37 -9.67 -18.94
N ASP A 177 3.85 -8.47 -18.67
CA ASP A 177 4.62 -7.23 -18.63
C ASP A 177 5.77 -7.32 -17.61
N LEU A 178 5.49 -7.85 -16.41
CA LEU A 178 6.52 -8.11 -15.41
C LEU A 178 7.53 -9.14 -15.92
N ALA A 179 7.09 -10.28 -16.45
CA ALA A 179 7.96 -11.36 -16.90
C ALA A 179 8.88 -10.91 -18.06
N ARG A 180 8.38 -10.08 -18.98
CA ARG A 180 9.17 -9.44 -20.05
C ARG A 180 10.22 -8.51 -19.47
N SER A 181 9.85 -7.64 -18.52
CA SER A 181 10.79 -6.71 -17.87
C SER A 181 11.91 -7.45 -17.12
N LEU A 182 11.58 -8.62 -16.56
CA LEU A 182 12.49 -9.50 -15.83
C LEU A 182 13.19 -10.54 -16.73
N ARG A 183 13.00 -10.47 -18.04
CA ARG A 183 13.63 -11.35 -19.05
C ARG A 183 13.35 -12.84 -18.83
N TYR A 184 12.17 -13.20 -18.33
CA TYR A 184 11.71 -14.60 -18.24
C TYR A 184 11.03 -15.08 -19.53
N ILE A 185 10.49 -14.13 -20.29
CA ILE A 185 9.88 -14.30 -21.61
C ILE A 185 10.32 -13.14 -22.53
N SER A 186 10.20 -13.37 -23.83
CA SER A 186 10.57 -12.41 -24.87
C SER A 186 9.37 -11.62 -25.37
N LYS A 187 8.28 -12.31 -25.69
CA LYS A 187 7.12 -11.74 -26.40
C LYS A 187 5.81 -11.99 -25.67
N ASP A 188 5.44 -13.26 -25.49
CA ASP A 188 4.09 -13.67 -25.08
C ASP A 188 4.13 -14.57 -23.85
N LEU A 189 3.14 -14.42 -22.96
CA LEU A 189 3.04 -15.19 -21.73
C LEU A 189 3.05 -16.72 -21.95
N TYR A 190 2.44 -17.18 -23.04
CA TYR A 190 2.28 -18.59 -23.37
C TYR A 190 3.36 -19.11 -24.33
N GLU A 191 4.40 -18.31 -24.63
CA GLU A 191 5.46 -18.70 -25.58
C GLU A 191 6.24 -19.97 -25.16
N LYS A 192 6.16 -20.34 -23.88
CA LYS A 192 6.77 -21.54 -23.28
C LYS A 192 5.73 -22.55 -22.75
N GLY A 193 4.46 -22.41 -23.15
CA GLY A 193 3.35 -23.29 -22.78
C GLY A 193 2.63 -22.91 -21.48
N ASP A 194 1.44 -23.50 -21.29
CA ASP A 194 0.48 -23.12 -20.24
C ASP A 194 1.03 -23.22 -18.82
N LYS A 195 1.81 -24.26 -18.53
CA LYS A 195 2.42 -24.44 -17.21
C LYS A 195 3.39 -23.30 -16.87
N TYR A 196 4.16 -22.84 -17.85
CA TYR A 196 5.10 -21.73 -17.66
C TYR A 196 4.34 -20.41 -17.43
N ALA A 197 3.25 -20.19 -18.17
CA ALA A 197 2.36 -19.05 -17.98
C ALA A 197 1.74 -19.05 -16.57
N GLU A 198 1.29 -20.21 -16.08
CA GLU A 198 0.75 -20.36 -14.72
C GLU A 198 1.80 -20.05 -13.65
N ASP A 199 3.02 -20.55 -13.82
CA ASP A 199 4.13 -20.28 -12.91
C ASP A 199 4.53 -18.80 -12.89
N ILE A 200 4.52 -18.12 -14.05
CA ILE A 200 4.70 -16.66 -14.13
C ILE A 200 3.62 -15.94 -13.35
N GLN A 201 2.35 -16.31 -13.52
CA GLN A 201 1.25 -15.65 -12.80
C GLN A 201 1.41 -15.83 -11.28
N LYS A 202 1.75 -17.04 -10.80
CA LYS A 202 2.07 -17.26 -9.38
C LYS A 202 3.22 -16.37 -8.91
N LYS A 203 4.28 -16.22 -9.72
CA LYS A 203 5.40 -15.33 -9.41
C LYS A 203 5.05 -13.85 -9.46
N PHE A 204 4.08 -13.44 -10.27
CA PHE A 204 3.55 -12.07 -10.26
C PHE A 204 2.91 -11.73 -8.92
N PHE A 205 2.09 -12.62 -8.34
CA PHE A 205 1.56 -12.42 -6.98
C PHE A 205 2.67 -12.42 -5.93
N GLU A 206 3.63 -13.36 -6.04
CA GLU A 206 4.78 -13.41 -5.13
C GLU A 206 5.63 -12.13 -5.19
N TYR A 207 5.86 -11.56 -6.37
CA TYR A 207 6.60 -10.30 -6.56
C TYR A 207 6.02 -9.16 -5.72
N TYR A 208 4.71 -9.18 -5.49
CA TYR A 208 4.01 -8.20 -4.67
C TYR A 208 3.64 -8.70 -3.26
N CYS A 209 4.27 -9.78 -2.80
CA CYS A 209 4.06 -10.39 -1.49
C CYS A 209 2.60 -10.82 -1.22
N LEU A 210 1.89 -11.28 -2.25
CA LEU A 210 0.56 -11.82 -2.13
C LEU A 210 0.52 -13.31 -2.50
N PRO A 211 -0.36 -14.11 -1.88
CA PRO A 211 -0.64 -15.45 -2.39
C PRO A 211 -1.49 -15.37 -3.67
N VAL A 212 -1.47 -16.42 -4.48
CA VAL A 212 -2.08 -16.44 -5.84
C VAL A 212 -3.62 -16.46 -5.82
N ASP A 213 -4.19 -16.92 -4.72
CA ASP A 213 -5.64 -17.08 -4.49
C ASP A 213 -6.33 -15.79 -4.02
N VAL A 214 -5.58 -14.68 -3.90
CA VAL A 214 -6.19 -13.41 -3.50
C VAL A 214 -7.05 -12.82 -4.61
N GLY A 215 -8.22 -12.33 -4.23
CA GLY A 215 -9.12 -11.58 -5.08
C GLY A 215 -9.28 -10.10 -4.71
N GLY A 216 -10.13 -9.42 -5.47
CA GLY A 216 -10.66 -8.10 -5.15
C GLY A 216 -9.60 -6.99 -5.07
N ARG A 217 -9.66 -6.19 -3.99
CA ARG A 217 -8.84 -4.96 -3.83
C ARG A 217 -7.33 -5.24 -3.80
N ARG A 218 -6.90 -6.39 -3.29
CA ARG A 218 -5.48 -6.78 -3.25
C ARG A 218 -4.94 -7.06 -4.65
N THR A 219 -5.68 -7.80 -5.47
CA THR A 219 -5.34 -8.08 -6.87
C THR A 219 -5.34 -6.79 -7.69
N ALA A 220 -6.36 -5.95 -7.52
CA ALA A 220 -6.41 -4.64 -8.15
C ALA A 220 -5.21 -3.76 -7.76
N ALA A 221 -4.73 -3.83 -6.51
CA ALA A 221 -3.56 -3.07 -6.06
C ALA A 221 -2.27 -3.48 -6.78
N ILE A 222 -2.02 -4.78 -6.95
CA ILE A 222 -0.78 -5.26 -7.61
C ILE A 222 -0.82 -5.04 -9.12
N VAL A 223 -2.00 -5.23 -9.74
CA VAL A 223 -2.22 -4.94 -11.16
C VAL A 223 -2.04 -3.45 -11.44
N ALA A 224 -2.64 -2.58 -10.62
CA ALA A 224 -2.44 -1.14 -10.73
C ALA A 224 -0.97 -0.77 -10.55
N SER A 225 -0.30 -1.33 -9.54
CA SER A 225 1.11 -1.06 -9.26
C SER A 225 2.03 -1.47 -10.40
N GLN A 226 1.74 -2.59 -11.09
CA GLN A 226 2.49 -2.99 -12.28
C GLN A 226 2.17 -2.07 -13.46
N TYR A 227 0.90 -1.75 -13.69
CA TYR A 227 0.50 -0.89 -14.79
C TYR A 227 1.12 0.50 -14.72
N PHE A 228 1.14 1.10 -13.53
CA PHE A 228 1.69 2.44 -13.33
C PHE A 228 3.20 2.53 -13.54
N LYS A 229 3.92 1.40 -13.63
CA LYS A 229 5.33 1.40 -14.07
C LYS A 229 5.51 1.95 -15.49
N ARG A 230 4.43 1.99 -16.29
CA ARG A 230 4.42 2.50 -17.65
C ARG A 230 4.29 4.03 -17.73
N ILE A 231 4.04 4.69 -16.60
CA ILE A 231 3.92 6.15 -16.50
C ILE A 231 5.22 6.67 -15.84
N PRO A 232 5.90 7.67 -16.39
CA PRO A 232 7.20 8.13 -15.91
C PRO A 232 7.10 8.99 -14.63
N CYS A 233 6.45 8.48 -13.59
CA CYS A 233 6.31 9.11 -12.28
C CYS A 233 6.22 8.06 -11.17
N ILE A 234 6.42 8.48 -9.92
CA ILE A 234 6.23 7.58 -8.78
C ILE A 234 4.77 7.52 -8.35
N THR A 235 4.34 6.33 -7.92
CA THR A 235 2.98 6.07 -7.43
C THR A 235 3.06 5.22 -6.17
N THR A 236 2.15 5.49 -5.24
CA THR A 236 1.97 4.71 -4.02
C THR A 236 0.55 4.16 -4.01
N VAL A 237 0.41 2.84 -3.90
CA VAL A 237 -0.87 2.14 -3.82
C VAL A 237 -1.04 1.58 -2.42
N TYR A 238 -2.17 1.89 -1.80
CA TYR A 238 -2.57 1.43 -0.49
C TYR A 238 -3.75 0.47 -0.60
N ALA A 239 -3.66 -0.68 0.04
CA ALA A 239 -4.76 -1.61 0.17
C ALA A 239 -4.93 -2.01 1.64
N GLY A 240 -6.04 -1.60 2.24
CA GLY A 240 -6.51 -2.16 3.51
C GLY A 240 -7.24 -3.47 3.20
N SER A 241 -6.85 -4.56 3.86
CA SER A 241 -7.41 -5.87 3.59
C SER A 241 -7.95 -6.51 4.87
N SER A 242 -9.22 -6.93 4.78
CA SER A 242 -9.89 -7.66 5.85
C SER A 242 -9.22 -9.02 6.09
N GLU A 243 -9.05 -9.81 5.03
CA GLU A 243 -8.40 -11.13 5.08
C GLU A 243 -6.92 -11.16 5.46
N SER A 244 -6.19 -10.04 5.44
CA SER A 244 -4.79 -10.02 5.89
C SER A 244 -4.58 -9.21 7.17
N ARG A 245 -5.63 -8.53 7.64
CA ARG A 245 -5.61 -7.61 8.80
C ARG A 245 -4.45 -6.63 8.75
N ALA A 246 -4.09 -6.24 7.53
CA ALA A 246 -2.91 -5.47 7.24
C ALA A 246 -3.22 -4.32 6.28
N LEU A 247 -2.42 -3.27 6.40
CA LEU A 247 -2.24 -2.25 5.38
C LEU A 247 -1.10 -2.69 4.46
N ILE A 248 -1.40 -2.93 3.20
CA ILE A 248 -0.40 -3.18 2.16
C ILE A 248 -0.09 -1.85 1.49
N ARG A 249 1.19 -1.48 1.45
CA ARG A 249 1.69 -0.29 0.75
C ARG A 249 2.69 -0.73 -0.30
N ILE A 250 2.40 -0.41 -1.57
CA ILE A 250 3.25 -0.69 -2.72
C ILE A 250 3.74 0.64 -3.27
N SER A 251 5.06 0.83 -3.35
CA SER A 251 5.65 2.05 -3.90
C SER A 251 6.89 1.72 -4.75
N GLU A 252 7.60 2.75 -5.21
CA GLU A 252 8.90 2.66 -5.89
C GLU A 252 9.95 1.85 -5.11
N ARG A 253 9.81 1.74 -3.78
CA ARG A 253 10.71 0.98 -2.90
C ARG A 253 10.30 -0.49 -2.72
N GLY A 254 9.24 -0.93 -3.37
CA GLY A 254 8.69 -2.28 -3.24
C GLY A 254 7.48 -2.35 -2.31
N VAL A 255 7.26 -3.52 -1.72
CA VAL A 255 6.07 -3.81 -0.90
C VAL A 255 6.41 -3.76 0.58
N SER A 256 5.50 -3.18 1.35
CA SER A 256 5.49 -3.27 2.80
C SER A 256 4.10 -3.61 3.33
N LYS A 257 4.05 -4.33 4.45
CA LYS A 257 2.83 -4.64 5.19
C LYS A 257 2.93 -4.07 6.59
N LEU A 258 1.94 -3.30 7.01
CA LEU A 258 1.79 -2.83 8.37
C LEU A 258 0.59 -3.53 9.03
N LEU A 259 0.75 -3.94 10.28
CA LEU A 259 -0.25 -4.68 11.05
C LEU A 259 -0.12 -4.40 12.55
N LEU A 260 -1.10 -4.84 13.32
CA LEU A 260 -1.02 -4.82 14.77
C LEU A 260 -0.43 -6.13 15.29
N MET A 261 0.53 -6.02 16.21
CA MET A 261 1.16 -7.16 16.87
C MET A 261 1.15 -6.96 18.37
N LYS A 262 0.92 -8.05 19.09
CA LYS A 262 0.87 -8.09 20.55
C LYS A 262 2.23 -8.53 21.11
N PHE A 263 2.72 -7.80 22.10
CA PHE A 263 3.99 -8.05 22.78
C PHE A 263 3.79 -8.13 24.28
N ALA A 264 4.41 -9.10 24.94
CA ALA A 264 4.44 -9.17 26.40
C ALA A 264 5.20 -7.98 27.00
N ASN A 265 4.91 -7.65 28.27
CA ASN A 265 5.63 -6.57 28.96
C ASN A 265 7.16 -6.79 28.98
N SER A 266 7.60 -8.03 29.21
CA SER A 266 9.01 -8.40 29.18
C SER A 266 9.65 -8.17 27.81
N GLU A 267 8.98 -8.56 26.72
CA GLU A 267 9.46 -8.33 25.36
C GLU A 267 9.58 -6.83 25.06
N MET A 268 8.59 -6.02 25.46
CA MET A 268 8.63 -4.57 25.28
C MET A 268 9.78 -3.91 26.06
N ASP A 269 10.05 -4.38 27.27
CA ASP A 269 11.14 -3.87 28.10
C ASP A 269 12.50 -4.23 27.49
N GLN A 270 12.67 -5.46 26.97
CA GLN A 270 13.87 -5.89 26.23
C GLN A 270 14.07 -5.08 24.93
N ILE A 271 13.00 -4.84 24.17
CA ILE A 271 13.08 -4.04 22.93
C ILE A 271 13.47 -2.60 23.24
N ALA A 272 12.92 -2.02 24.33
CA ALA A 272 13.26 -0.67 24.75
C ALA A 272 14.75 -0.58 25.12
N GLU A 273 15.25 -1.52 25.92
CA GLU A 273 16.65 -1.60 26.32
C GLU A 273 17.59 -1.75 25.11
N ALA A 274 17.29 -2.67 24.19
CA ALA A 274 18.06 -2.90 22.98
C ALA A 274 18.15 -1.66 22.06
N ASN A 275 17.19 -0.73 22.18
CA ASN A 275 17.16 0.52 21.42
C ASN A 275 17.53 1.75 22.28
N ASN A 276 18.23 1.56 23.40
CA ASN A 276 18.69 2.62 24.31
C ASN A 276 17.54 3.56 24.76
N MET A 277 16.37 2.99 25.04
CA MET A 277 15.16 3.70 25.40
C MET A 277 14.58 3.20 26.72
N THR A 278 14.05 4.11 27.54
CA THR A 278 13.32 3.69 28.75
C THR A 278 12.00 3.02 28.39
N SER A 279 11.59 2.00 29.16
CA SER A 279 10.28 1.35 29.01
C SER A 279 9.10 2.33 28.99
N ARG A 280 9.19 3.41 29.79
CA ARG A 280 8.18 4.47 29.82
C ARG A 280 8.09 5.20 28.48
N SER A 281 9.24 5.52 27.87
CA SER A 281 9.27 6.17 26.56
C SER A 281 8.75 5.23 25.47
N PHE A 282 9.17 3.96 25.48
CA PHE A 282 8.66 2.96 24.54
C PHE A 282 7.14 2.84 24.61
N LYS A 283 6.59 2.62 25.81
CA LYS A 283 5.15 2.48 26.07
C LYS A 283 4.36 3.75 25.79
N LYS A 284 5.00 4.92 25.70
CA LYS A 284 4.34 6.19 25.34
C LYS A 284 4.24 6.35 23.82
N ASN A 285 5.30 5.97 23.10
CA ASN A 285 5.49 6.33 21.70
C ASN A 285 5.18 5.20 20.70
N TYR A 286 5.30 3.93 21.09
CA TYR A 286 5.13 2.78 20.18
C TYR A 286 3.91 1.91 20.50
N VAL A 287 3.47 1.89 21.76
CA VAL A 287 2.28 1.12 22.16
C VAL A 287 1.02 1.91 21.83
N VAL A 288 0.17 1.34 20.97
CA VAL A 288 -1.13 1.92 20.59
C VAL A 288 -2.20 1.63 21.64
N HIS A 289 -2.15 0.46 22.28
CA HIS A 289 -3.11 0.06 23.30
C HIS A 289 -2.44 -0.84 24.34
N ARG A 290 -2.75 -0.61 25.62
CA ARG A 290 -2.20 -1.37 26.75
C ARG A 290 -3.22 -2.36 27.26
N GLN A 291 -2.80 -3.60 27.45
CA GLN A 291 -3.53 -4.65 28.16
C GLN A 291 -2.77 -4.99 29.46
N LYS A 292 -3.36 -5.79 30.36
CA LYS A 292 -2.76 -6.08 31.68
C LYS A 292 -1.29 -6.52 31.60
N ASN A 293 -0.99 -7.51 30.75
CA ASN A 293 0.34 -8.13 30.68
C ASN A 293 1.04 -7.94 29.32
N SER A 294 0.48 -7.09 28.45
CA SER A 294 0.95 -6.94 27.07
C SER A 294 0.60 -5.58 26.49
N GLY A 295 1.33 -5.15 25.46
CA GLY A 295 1.03 -3.99 24.66
C GLY A 295 0.82 -4.37 23.20
N ILE A 296 -0.03 -3.60 22.52
CA ILE A 296 -0.21 -3.71 21.07
C ILE A 296 0.62 -2.62 20.43
N CYS A 297 1.43 -3.00 19.44
CA CYS A 297 2.25 -2.08 18.66
C CYS A 297 1.96 -2.24 17.16
N ILE A 298 2.33 -1.23 16.38
CA ILE A 298 2.29 -1.29 14.92
C ILE A 298 3.59 -1.95 14.47
N PHE A 299 3.48 -3.06 13.76
CA PHE A 299 4.62 -3.78 13.18
C PHE A 299 4.62 -3.61 11.66
N GLN A 300 5.80 -3.33 11.10
CA GLN A 300 6.02 -3.19 9.68
C GLN A 300 7.01 -4.26 9.19
N ALA A 301 6.58 -5.04 8.19
CA ALA A 301 7.43 -5.89 7.39
C ALA A 301 7.67 -5.23 6.03
N THR A 302 8.93 -5.13 5.62
CA THR A 302 9.34 -4.67 4.29
C THR A 302 9.97 -5.83 3.54
N TYR A 303 9.70 -5.93 2.24
CA TYR A 303 10.13 -7.05 1.41
C TYR A 303 11.10 -6.58 0.34
N SER A 304 12.19 -7.31 0.16
CA SER A 304 13.23 -7.02 -0.82
C SER A 304 13.24 -8.05 -1.92
N PHE A 305 13.46 -7.60 -3.15
CA PHE A 305 13.63 -8.47 -4.30
C PHE A 305 14.93 -9.26 -4.19
N THR A 306 14.85 -10.58 -4.38
CA THR A 306 16.02 -11.43 -4.61
C THR A 306 16.54 -11.22 -6.04
N ASN A 307 17.67 -11.85 -6.39
CA ASN A 307 18.23 -11.77 -7.75
C ASN A 307 17.24 -12.27 -8.83
N HIS A 308 16.34 -13.19 -8.47
CA HIS A 308 15.33 -13.74 -9.38
C HIS A 308 14.19 -12.76 -9.69
N ALA A 309 13.98 -11.74 -8.86
CA ALA A 309 12.96 -10.71 -9.08
C ALA A 309 13.54 -9.37 -9.57
N ARG A 310 14.81 -9.35 -10.00
CA ARG A 310 15.47 -8.19 -10.59
C ARG A 310 15.87 -8.48 -12.02
N MET A 311 15.96 -7.46 -12.86
CA MET A 311 16.47 -7.62 -14.23
C MET A 311 17.87 -8.28 -14.17
N PRO A 312 18.15 -9.29 -15.00
CA PRO A 312 19.46 -9.94 -14.99
C PRO A 312 20.54 -8.96 -15.47
N ASP A 313 21.71 -9.01 -14.84
CA ASP A 313 22.82 -8.09 -15.12
C ASP A 313 23.37 -8.24 -16.54
N ASP A 314 23.30 -9.45 -17.10
CA ASP A 314 23.71 -9.76 -18.48
C ASP A 314 22.63 -9.45 -19.54
N GLY A 315 21.43 -9.05 -19.10
CA GLY A 315 20.28 -8.76 -19.97
C GLY A 315 19.73 -9.97 -20.73
N LYS A 316 20.22 -11.19 -20.49
CA LYS A 316 19.80 -12.40 -21.21
C LYS A 316 18.45 -12.89 -20.72
N LEU A 317 17.80 -13.69 -21.57
CA LEU A 317 16.63 -14.45 -21.15
C LEU A 317 17.05 -15.51 -20.13
N ARG A 318 16.19 -15.74 -19.14
CA ARG A 318 16.39 -16.75 -18.09
C ARG A 318 15.15 -17.60 -17.89
N GLU A 319 15.37 -18.81 -17.40
CA GLU A 319 14.29 -19.75 -17.09
C GLU A 319 13.69 -19.50 -15.71
N ILE A 320 12.37 -19.62 -15.61
CA ILE A 320 11.67 -19.57 -14.34
C ILE A 320 12.03 -20.80 -13.49
N LYS A 321 12.32 -20.58 -12.21
CA LYS A 321 12.49 -21.62 -11.21
C LYS A 321 11.41 -21.43 -10.14
N PRO A 322 10.27 -22.14 -10.21
CA PRO A 322 9.13 -21.90 -9.34
C PRO A 322 9.45 -21.99 -7.85
N ASP A 323 10.42 -22.83 -7.46
CA ASP A 323 10.80 -23.03 -6.07
C ASP A 323 11.60 -21.87 -5.46
N LEU A 324 12.28 -21.06 -6.29
CA LEU A 324 13.13 -19.98 -5.81
C LEU A 324 12.30 -18.76 -5.43
N ASN A 325 12.54 -18.23 -4.25
CA ASN A 325 11.82 -17.05 -3.77
C ASN A 325 12.23 -15.80 -4.54
N TRP A 326 11.25 -15.02 -4.97
CA TRP A 326 11.39 -13.71 -5.61
C TRP A 326 11.49 -12.58 -4.57
N LEU A 327 11.01 -12.85 -3.35
CA LEU A 327 11.09 -11.93 -2.23
C LEU A 327 11.76 -12.58 -1.00
N SER A 328 12.43 -11.74 -0.22
CA SER A 328 12.84 -12.03 1.15
C SER A 328 12.31 -10.92 2.07
N VAL A 329 12.19 -11.19 3.36
CA VAL A 329 11.97 -10.11 4.34
C VAL A 329 13.23 -9.25 4.38
N GLY A 330 13.11 -7.99 3.99
CA GLY A 330 14.22 -7.03 3.97
C GLY A 330 14.40 -6.26 5.26
N GLY A 331 13.31 -6.00 5.97
CA GLY A 331 13.34 -5.24 7.22
C GLY A 331 12.07 -5.44 8.03
N GLN A 332 12.23 -5.41 9.35
CA GLN A 332 11.19 -5.68 10.32
C GLN A 332 11.29 -4.63 11.43
N HIS A 333 10.21 -3.90 11.65
CA HIS A 333 10.24 -2.75 12.55
C HIS A 333 8.98 -2.64 13.40
N ILE A 334 9.13 -2.19 14.64
CA ILE A 334 8.04 -1.56 15.39
C ILE A 334 8.02 -0.08 15.01
N VAL A 335 6.86 0.39 14.53
CA VAL A 335 6.66 1.77 14.09
C VAL A 335 6.02 2.58 15.21
N ALA A 336 6.45 3.83 15.36
CA ALA A 336 5.83 4.75 16.31
C ALA A 336 4.35 4.97 15.94
N LYS A 337 3.50 5.21 16.94
CA LYS A 337 2.08 5.46 16.67
C LYS A 337 1.88 6.77 15.89
N PRO A 338 0.80 6.91 15.09
CA PRO A 338 0.51 8.13 14.35
C PRO A 338 0.57 9.39 15.24
N GLY A 339 1.12 10.48 14.71
CA GLY A 339 1.36 11.74 15.41
C GLY A 339 2.67 11.81 16.20
N VAL A 340 3.41 10.70 16.35
CA VAL A 340 4.75 10.71 16.95
C VAL A 340 5.79 10.94 15.85
N TRP A 341 6.41 12.12 15.85
CA TRP A 341 7.34 12.57 14.80
C TRP A 341 8.82 12.44 15.18
N LYS A 342 9.15 12.41 16.48
CA LYS A 342 10.54 12.44 16.96
C LYS A 342 11.23 11.07 16.93
N TYR A 343 10.47 9.98 16.90
CA TYR A 343 10.99 8.63 17.15
C TYR A 343 10.99 7.79 15.88
N PRO A 344 12.13 7.20 15.49
CA PRO A 344 12.21 6.35 14.30
C PRO A 344 11.60 4.96 14.52
N PRO A 345 11.32 4.19 13.46
CA PRO A 345 11.02 2.77 13.60
C PRO A 345 12.15 2.02 14.31
N LEU A 346 11.81 1.08 15.19
CA LEU A 346 12.78 0.25 15.92
C LEU A 346 12.91 -1.11 15.24
N SER A 347 14.13 -1.52 14.89
CA SER A 347 14.37 -2.82 14.25
C SER A 347 14.05 -3.97 15.20
N LEU A 348 13.36 -5.00 14.68
CA LEU A 348 12.95 -6.17 15.45
C LEU A 348 12.83 -7.41 14.55
N ASN A 349 13.68 -8.40 14.75
CA ASN A 349 13.63 -9.64 13.97
C ASN A 349 12.75 -10.70 14.64
N VAL A 350 11.56 -10.94 14.08
CA VAL A 350 10.56 -11.88 14.67
C VAL A 350 9.91 -12.84 13.68
N ILE A 351 10.00 -12.61 12.36
CA ILE A 351 9.29 -13.44 11.36
C ILE A 351 9.93 -14.83 11.17
N TYR A 352 11.25 -14.93 11.33
CA TYR A 352 12.01 -16.17 11.15
C TYR A 352 12.46 -16.82 12.47
N THR A 353 12.12 -16.20 13.61
CA THR A 353 12.27 -16.78 14.95
C THR A 353 11.02 -17.55 15.30
#